data_AF-A0A953TKZ3-F1
#
_entry.id   AF-A0A953TKZ3-F1
#
_cell.length_a   1.000
_cell.length_b   1.000
_cell.length_c   1.000
_cell.angle_alpha   90.00
_cell.angle_beta   90.00
_cell.angle_gamma   90.00
#
_symmetry.space_group_name_H-M   'P 1'
#
loop_
_entity.id
_entity.type
_entity.pdbx_description
1 polymer ?
#
loop_
_entity_poly.entity_id
_entity_poly.type
_entity_poly.pdbx_seq_one_letter_code
_entity_poly.pdbx_strand_id
1 'polypeptide(L)'
;MKPKTTQKKPRKPIGLPGRVMAFPQVRGKTLEAVEFYTNTEHHSIALRFRDKTELYLDIEPGFTLLADYTDWKTGNSRPIKRWPVVRSQSSRM
;
A
#
# COMPACT_ATOMS: atom_id res chain seq x y z
N MET A 1 22.63 24.13 44.00
CA MET A 1 22.57 23.09 42.94
C MET A 1 21.79 23.64 41.76
N LYS A 2 22.33 23.63 40.54
CA LYS A 2 21.60 24.04 39.33
C LYS A 2 20.86 22.83 38.74
N PRO A 3 19.59 22.96 38.31
CA PRO A 3 18.85 21.84 37.72
C PRO A 3 19.43 21.50 36.35
N LYS A 4 19.69 20.20 36.11
CA LYS A 4 20.10 19.69 34.79
C LYS A 4 18.89 19.67 33.87
N THR A 5 18.90 20.51 32.85
CA THR A 5 17.88 20.51 31.79
C THR A 5 18.05 19.25 30.93
N THR A 6 17.15 18.29 31.07
CA THR A 6 17.12 17.08 30.24
C THR A 6 16.70 17.47 28.83
N GLN A 7 17.67 17.55 27.91
CA GLN A 7 17.38 17.74 26.49
C GLN A 7 16.59 16.52 25.96
N LYS A 8 15.31 16.71 25.65
CA LYS A 8 14.50 15.72 24.94
C LYS A 8 15.04 15.62 23.51
N LYS A 9 15.64 14.48 23.17
CA LYS A 9 16.06 14.14 21.80
C LYS A 9 14.85 14.31 20.85
N PRO A 10 15.03 14.94 19.68
CA PRO A 10 13.95 15.05 18.69
C PRO A 10 13.53 13.65 18.25
N ARG A 11 12.24 13.34 18.40
CA ARG A 11 11.67 12.09 17.90
C ARG A 11 11.74 12.15 16.38
N LYS A 12 12.48 11.22 15.75
CA LYS A 12 12.46 11.06 14.29
C LYS A 12 11.01 10.90 13.84
N PRO A 13 10.54 11.63 12.82
CA PRO A 13 9.21 11.39 12.27
C PRO A 13 9.14 9.93 11.85
N ILE A 14 8.13 9.21 12.35
CA ILE A 14 7.82 7.87 11.86
C ILE A 14 7.25 8.09 10.46
N GLY A 15 8.13 8.11 9.45
CA GLY A 15 7.70 8.11 8.07
C GLY A 15 6.96 6.81 7.82
N LEU A 16 5.65 6.90 7.54
CA LEU A 16 4.89 5.76 7.05
C LEU A 16 5.61 5.25 5.79
N PRO A 17 5.84 3.94 5.64
CA PRO A 17 6.47 3.41 4.44
C PRO A 17 5.53 3.64 3.24
N GLY A 18 5.83 4.63 2.43
CA GLY A 18 5.17 4.91 1.16
C GLY A 18 6.13 4.66 0.01
N ARG A 19 5.65 4.06 -1.08
CA ARG A 19 6.40 3.96 -2.34
C ARG A 19 5.86 5.02 -3.30
N VAL A 20 6.75 5.88 -3.80
CA VAL A 20 6.42 6.79 -4.90
C VAL A 20 6.83 6.14 -6.21
N MET A 21 5.90 6.05 -7.16
CA MET A 21 6.17 5.61 -8.52
C MET A 21 5.92 6.79 -9.46
N ALA A 22 6.88 7.07 -10.34
CA ALA A 22 6.82 8.17 -11.30
C ALA A 22 6.77 7.63 -12.73
N PHE A 23 6.03 8.32 -13.60
CA PHE A 23 5.88 7.99 -15.02
C PHE A 23 6.40 9.15 -15.88
N PRO A 24 7.72 9.41 -15.93
CA PRO A 24 8.27 10.59 -16.61
C PRO A 24 7.95 10.66 -18.11
N GLN A 25 7.60 9.54 -18.75
CA GLN A 25 7.25 9.41 -20.16
C GLN A 25 6.02 10.24 -20.56
N VAL A 26 5.17 10.63 -19.59
CA VAL A 26 3.97 11.44 -19.85
C VAL A 26 4.22 12.94 -19.73
N ARG A 27 5.44 13.37 -19.35
CA ARG A 27 5.76 14.79 -19.15
C ARG A 27 5.57 15.58 -20.45
N GLY A 28 4.87 16.70 -20.36
CA GLY A 28 4.58 17.59 -21.49
C GLY A 28 3.47 17.08 -22.42
N LYS A 29 2.92 15.89 -22.19
CA LYS A 29 1.76 15.41 -22.94
C LYS A 29 0.49 16.15 -22.51
N THR A 30 -0.39 16.41 -23.47
CA THR A 30 -1.70 17.00 -23.21
C THR A 30 -2.72 15.88 -23.01
N LEU A 31 -3.37 15.88 -21.85
CA LEU A 31 -4.43 14.93 -21.53
C LEU A 31 -5.66 15.19 -22.42
N GLU A 32 -6.18 14.13 -23.03
CA GLU A 32 -7.42 14.13 -23.83
C GLU A 32 -8.60 13.65 -22.98
N ALA A 33 -8.41 12.56 -22.22
CA ALA A 33 -9.43 12.00 -21.34
C ALA A 33 -8.82 11.26 -20.14
N VAL A 34 -9.61 11.13 -19.07
CA VAL A 34 -9.35 10.22 -17.95
C VAL A 34 -10.55 9.29 -17.82
N GLU A 35 -10.29 7.99 -17.80
CA GLU A 35 -11.31 6.97 -17.63
C GLU A 35 -11.02 6.19 -16.36
N PHE A 36 -12.04 6.02 -15.51
CA PHE A 36 -12.01 5.09 -14.40
C PHE A 36 -12.98 3.96 -14.69
N TYR A 37 -12.50 2.73 -14.61
CA TYR A 37 -13.30 1.53 -14.80
C TYR A 37 -13.29 0.70 -13.53
N THR A 38 -14.44 0.13 -13.18
CA THR A 38 -14.57 -0.78 -12.04
C THR A 38 -15.67 -1.80 -12.29
N ASN A 39 -15.37 -3.07 -12.03
CA ASN A 39 -16.36 -4.14 -11.93
C ASN A 39 -15.94 -5.10 -10.79
N THR A 40 -16.51 -6.31 -10.73
CA THR A 40 -16.17 -7.30 -9.68
C THR A 40 -14.78 -7.94 -9.81
N GLU A 41 -14.15 -7.84 -10.98
CA GLU A 41 -12.93 -8.57 -11.32
C GLU A 41 -11.76 -7.66 -11.74
N HIS A 42 -12.04 -6.41 -12.11
CA HIS A 42 -11.09 -5.54 -12.78
C HIS A 42 -11.38 -4.07 -12.48
N HIS A 43 -10.32 -3.35 -12.12
CA HIS A 43 -10.37 -1.94 -11.76
C HIS A 43 -9.19 -1.24 -12.44
N SER A 44 -9.43 -0.13 -13.11
CA SER A 44 -8.34 0.58 -13.78
C SER A 44 -8.58 2.08 -13.91
N ILE A 45 -7.48 2.80 -14.10
CA ILE A 45 -7.46 4.21 -14.45
C ILE A 45 -6.66 4.34 -15.75
N ALA A 46 -7.27 4.90 -16.79
CA ALA A 46 -6.61 5.19 -18.05
C ALA A 46 -6.48 6.70 -18.25
N LEU A 47 -5.28 7.16 -18.56
CA LEU A 47 -4.99 8.54 -18.94
C LEU A 47 -4.66 8.55 -20.43
N ARG A 48 -5.59 9.04 -21.26
CA ARG A 48 -5.43 9.14 -22.71
C ARG A 48 -4.89 10.51 -23.09
N PHE A 49 -3.90 10.54 -23.95
CA PHE A 49 -3.24 11.77 -24.40
C PHE A 49 -3.60 12.07 -25.86
N ARG A 50 -3.57 13.36 -26.22
CA ARG A 50 -3.91 13.82 -27.59
C ARG A 50 -3.01 13.27 -28.68
N ASP A 51 -1.79 12.86 -28.32
CA ASP A 51 -0.83 12.18 -29.22
C ASP A 51 -1.18 10.70 -29.47
N LYS A 52 -2.38 10.27 -29.05
CA LYS A 52 -2.90 8.90 -29.18
C LYS A 52 -2.09 7.85 -28.42
N THR A 53 -1.37 8.25 -27.38
CA THR A 53 -0.78 7.35 -26.37
C THR A 53 -1.63 7.30 -25.10
N GLU A 54 -1.40 6.29 -24.25
CA GLU A 54 -2.12 6.08 -23.00
C GLU A 54 -1.17 5.67 -21.86
N LEU A 55 -1.43 6.17 -20.65
CA LEU A 55 -0.92 5.57 -19.41
C LEU A 55 -2.06 4.78 -18.76
N TYR A 56 -1.94 3.46 -18.78
CA TYR A 56 -2.92 2.55 -18.20
C TYR A 56 -2.44 2.04 -16.84
N LEU A 57 -3.24 2.29 -15.80
CA LEU A 57 -3.00 1.86 -14.43
C LEU A 57 -4.03 0.81 -14.05
N ASP A 58 -3.59 -0.44 -13.99
CA ASP A 58 -4.43 -1.53 -13.52
C ASP A 58 -4.33 -1.67 -11.99
N ILE A 59 -5.45 -1.96 -11.35
CA ILE A 59 -5.57 -2.08 -9.91
C ILE A 59 -6.07 -3.49 -9.61
N GLU A 60 -5.20 -4.27 -8.99
CA GLU A 60 -5.53 -5.59 -8.46
C GLU A 60 -5.60 -5.51 -6.92
N PRO A 61 -6.82 -5.46 -6.34
CA PRO A 61 -6.97 -5.48 -4.90
C PRO A 61 -6.43 -6.78 -4.32
N GLY A 62 -5.55 -6.67 -3.33
CA GLY A 62 -4.97 -7.80 -2.63
C GLY A 62 -5.43 -7.90 -1.18
N PHE A 63 -5.22 -9.07 -0.57
CA PHE A 63 -5.36 -9.27 0.85
C PHE A 63 -4.07 -9.85 1.45
N THR A 64 -3.87 -9.63 2.74
CA THR A 64 -2.83 -10.30 3.52
C THR A 64 -3.51 -11.03 4.68
N LEU A 65 -3.35 -12.34 4.73
CA LEU A 65 -3.84 -13.16 5.83
C LEU A 65 -2.69 -13.41 6.82
N LEU A 66 -2.93 -13.00 8.06
CA LEU A 66 -2.12 -13.33 9.23
C LEU A 66 -2.91 -14.33 10.06
N ALA A 67 -2.37 -15.54 10.22
CA ALA A 67 -3.07 -16.63 10.89
C ALA A 67 -2.33 -17.03 12.18
N ASP A 68 -3.00 -16.77 13.30
CA ASP A 68 -2.55 -17.10 14.65
C ASP A 68 -3.57 -18.03 15.32
N TYR A 69 -3.11 -19.17 15.84
CA TYR A 69 -3.90 -20.05 16.69
C TYR A 69 -3.51 -19.83 18.14
N THR A 70 -4.50 -19.50 18.98
CA THR A 70 -4.30 -19.03 20.36
C THR A 70 -5.18 -19.82 21.34
N ASP A 71 -4.66 -20.09 22.53
CA ASP A 71 -5.43 -20.56 23.69
C ASP A 71 -6.07 -19.36 24.37
N TRP A 72 -7.38 -19.46 24.63
CA TRP A 72 -8.19 -18.44 25.30
C TRP A 72 -8.81 -18.92 26.61
N LYS A 73 -8.47 -20.11 27.10
CA LYS A 73 -9.08 -20.71 28.31
C LYS A 73 -9.04 -19.81 29.54
N THR A 74 -8.03 -18.95 29.66
CA THR A 74 -7.84 -18.04 30.79
C THR A 74 -8.37 -16.63 30.55
N GLY A 75 -9.05 -16.38 29.42
CA GLY A 75 -9.44 -15.04 28.97
C GLY A 75 -8.28 -14.20 28.44
N ASN A 76 -7.04 -14.69 28.53
CA ASN A 76 -5.86 -14.06 27.94
C ASN A 76 -5.43 -14.84 26.69
N SER A 77 -5.21 -14.13 25.59
CA SER A 77 -4.69 -14.73 24.35
C SER A 77 -3.27 -15.24 24.54
N ARG A 78 -3.09 -16.57 24.53
CA ARG A 78 -1.77 -17.22 24.52
C ARG A 78 -1.53 -17.86 23.15
N PRO A 79 -0.56 -17.38 22.34
CA PRO A 79 -0.26 -17.98 21.05
C PRO A 79 0.20 -19.43 21.20
N ILE A 80 -0.43 -20.33 20.45
CA ILE A 80 -0.05 -21.75 20.31
C ILE A 80 0.78 -21.91 19.02
N LYS A 81 0.31 -21.33 17.90
CA LYS A 81 0.96 -21.46 16.60
C LYS A 81 0.71 -20.23 15.74
N ARG A 82 1.68 -19.90 14.89
CA ARG A 82 1.53 -18.94 13.79
C ARG A 82 1.88 -19.61 12.49
N TRP A 83 1.15 -19.27 11.43
CA TRP A 83 1.48 -19.71 10.08
C TRP A 83 2.21 -18.61 9.30
N PRO A 84 2.93 -18.97 8.23
CA PRO A 84 3.49 -17.99 7.31
C PRO A 84 2.41 -17.04 6.78
N VAL A 85 2.82 -15.80 6.50
CA VAL A 85 1.95 -14.79 5.89
C VAL A 85 1.50 -15.27 4.51
N VAL A 86 0.19 -15.32 4.30
CA VAL A 86 -0.37 -15.56 2.96
C VAL A 86 -0.70 -14.20 2.37
N ARG A 87 -0.10 -13.91 1.22
CA ARG A 87 -0.43 -12.72 0.42
C ARG A 87 -1.29 -13.18 -0.74
N SER A 88 -2.24 -12.32 -1.16
CA SER A 88 -2.93 -12.50 -2.43
C SER A 88 -1.91 -12.76 -3.54
N GLN A 89 -2.12 -13.84 -4.28
CA GLN A 89 -1.36 -14.09 -5.50
C GLN A 89 -1.93 -13.16 -6.55
N SER A 90 -1.12 -12.26 -7.09
CA SER A 90 -1.53 -11.48 -8.25
C SER A 90 -1.59 -12.41 -9.46
N SER A 91 -2.66 -12.36 -10.25
CA SER A 91 -2.79 -13.16 -11.46
C SER A 91 -1.76 -12.78 -12.53
N ARG A 92 -1.09 -11.63 -12.40
CA ARG A 92 0.02 -11.22 -13.27
C ARG A 92 1.36 -11.71 -12.74
N MET A 93 1.85 -12.78 -13.36
CA MET A 93 3.28 -13.06 -13.54
C MET A 93 3.67 -12.73 -14.97
#